data_AF-A0A941DMC4-F1
#
_entry.id   AF-A0A941DMC4-F1
#
_cell.length_a   1.000
_cell.length_b   1.000
_cell.length_c   1.000
_cell.angle_alpha   90.00
_cell.angle_beta   90.00
_cell.angle_gamma   90.00
#
_symmetry.space_group_name_H-M   'P 1'
#
loop_
_entity.id
_entity.type
_entity.pdbx_description
1 polymer ?
#
loop_
_entity_poly.entity_id
_entity_poly.type
_entity_poly.pdbx_seq_one_letter_code
_entity_poly.pdbx_strand_id
1 'polypeptide(L)'
;MQDHATAAAAEQAESSDRKLSITIIVLSLIVIGAGAAFSLFVTRSITRPLRDAVGIAKQVAAGELAHLKESDGRDEISELLNALKEMNDNLYRIVREVRTGTDAIATASSEISLGNADLSSRTEHQAGALEETASSMEQITATVRQNADNARQANTLVTSASQFAVKGGEEVGKVVATMNEIKESSRKIVDIISVIDGIAFQTNILALNAAVEAARAGEQGRGFAVVASEVRSLAQRSASAAKEIKILIHTSVDKVDTGSALVNGAGQTMEEIVKSVRHVADIMSEITAAGQEQSAGIEEVNRAITQMDEMTQQNAALVEQAAAAAESLEEQAAGLARVVSAFKL
;
A
#
# COMPACT_ATOMS: atom_id res chain seq x y z
N MET A 1 27.42 144.83 -38.16
CA MET A 1 27.53 144.04 -36.91
C MET A 1 26.23 143.33 -36.51
N GLN A 2 25.05 143.63 -37.09
CA GLN A 2 23.79 142.92 -36.77
C GLN A 2 23.56 141.61 -37.55
N ASP A 3 24.07 141.45 -38.78
CA ASP A 3 23.89 140.21 -39.59
C ASP A 3 24.69 138.99 -39.08
N HIS A 4 25.75 139.20 -38.30
CA HIS A 4 26.48 138.09 -37.67
C HIS A 4 25.73 137.49 -36.47
N ALA A 5 24.83 138.25 -35.83
CA ALA A 5 24.09 137.78 -34.66
C ALA A 5 22.88 136.92 -35.04
N THR A 6 22.24 137.19 -36.18
CA THR A 6 21.10 136.41 -36.70
C THR A 6 21.54 135.09 -37.35
N ALA A 7 22.69 135.06 -38.02
CA ALA A 7 23.30 133.82 -38.52
C ALA A 7 23.76 132.91 -37.37
N ALA A 8 24.36 133.47 -36.32
CA ALA A 8 24.75 132.73 -35.13
C ALA A 8 23.53 132.16 -34.37
N ALA A 9 22.40 132.88 -34.31
CA ALA A 9 21.17 132.38 -33.68
C ALA A 9 20.51 131.24 -34.48
N ALA A 10 20.58 131.27 -35.82
CA ALA A 10 20.07 130.20 -36.69
C ALA A 10 20.95 128.94 -36.63
N GLU A 11 22.28 129.08 -36.62
CA GLU A 11 23.21 127.95 -36.40
C GLU A 11 23.05 127.36 -34.99
N GLN A 12 22.78 128.19 -33.99
CA GLN A 12 22.61 127.75 -32.60
C GLN A 12 21.28 127.00 -32.42
N ALA A 13 20.20 127.41 -33.11
CA ALA A 13 18.93 126.68 -33.15
C ALA A 13 19.02 125.34 -33.90
N GLU A 14 19.65 125.29 -35.08
CA GLU A 14 19.91 124.02 -35.81
C GLU A 14 20.83 123.08 -35.02
N SER A 15 21.83 123.62 -34.31
CA SER A 15 22.69 122.81 -33.44
C SER A 15 21.96 122.26 -32.22
N SER A 16 21.00 123.02 -31.66
CA SER A 16 20.16 122.59 -30.54
C SER A 16 19.17 121.51 -30.96
N ASP A 17 18.51 121.66 -32.11
CA ASP A 17 17.60 120.65 -32.67
C ASP A 17 18.35 119.37 -33.05
N ARG A 18 19.56 119.49 -33.62
CA ARG A 18 20.40 118.33 -33.93
C ARG A 18 20.89 117.62 -32.66
N LYS A 19 21.25 118.37 -31.61
CA LYS A 19 21.62 117.81 -30.29
C LYS A 19 20.43 117.15 -29.59
N LEU A 20 19.24 117.75 -29.61
CA LEU A 20 18.01 117.16 -29.07
C LEU A 20 17.64 115.88 -29.81
N SER A 21 17.69 115.90 -31.15
CA SER A 21 17.41 114.72 -31.99
C SER A 21 18.37 113.57 -31.73
N ILE A 22 19.68 113.85 -31.62
CA ILE A 22 20.70 112.84 -31.28
C ILE A 22 20.47 112.29 -29.86
N THR A 23 20.12 113.15 -28.90
CA THR A 23 19.90 112.75 -27.51
C THR A 23 18.67 111.83 -27.39
N ILE A 24 17.59 112.13 -28.11
CA ILE A 24 16.39 111.28 -28.17
C ILE A 24 16.70 109.93 -28.83
N ILE A 25 17.49 109.91 -29.92
CA ILE A 25 17.90 108.66 -30.58
C ILE A 25 18.75 107.79 -29.65
N VAL A 26 19.72 108.39 -28.93
CA VAL A 26 20.58 107.68 -27.97
C VAL A 26 19.77 107.13 -26.80
N LEU A 27 18.87 107.92 -26.21
CA LEU A 27 17.96 107.45 -25.16
C LEU A 27 17.05 106.32 -25.64
N SER A 28 16.51 106.43 -26.86
CA SER A 28 15.67 105.39 -27.47
C SER A 28 16.47 104.09 -27.67
N LEU A 29 17.71 104.17 -28.14
CA LEU A 29 18.60 103.02 -28.28
C LEU A 29 18.97 102.37 -26.95
N ILE A 30 19.18 103.17 -25.89
CA ILE A 30 19.43 102.66 -24.54
C ILE A 30 18.20 101.93 -24.00
N VAL A 31 17.00 102.48 -24.18
CA VAL A 31 15.74 101.84 -23.76
C VAL A 31 15.51 100.54 -24.51
N ILE A 32 15.74 100.52 -25.83
CA ILE A 32 15.63 99.30 -26.65
C ILE A 32 16.68 98.26 -26.21
N GLY A 33 17.92 98.69 -25.96
CA GLY A 33 19.00 97.82 -25.49
C GLY A 33 18.73 97.24 -24.10
N ALA A 34 18.26 98.06 -23.16
CA ALA A 34 17.87 97.64 -21.81
C ALA A 34 16.67 96.68 -21.86
N GLY A 35 15.67 96.96 -22.72
CA GLY A 35 14.54 96.07 -22.95
C GLY A 35 14.95 94.72 -23.53
N ALA A 36 15.87 94.70 -24.50
CA ALA A 36 16.43 93.47 -25.07
C ALA A 36 17.24 92.68 -24.03
N ALA A 37 18.07 93.35 -23.22
CA ALA A 37 18.84 92.71 -22.15
C ALA A 37 17.93 92.12 -21.07
N PHE A 38 16.89 92.85 -20.65
CA PHE A 38 15.89 92.38 -19.69
C PHE A 38 15.08 91.20 -20.26
N SER A 39 14.66 91.28 -21.52
CA SER A 39 13.98 90.19 -22.21
C SER A 39 14.85 88.93 -22.30
N LEU A 40 16.14 89.07 -22.59
CA LEU A 40 17.10 87.96 -22.57
C LEU A 40 17.32 87.41 -21.16
N PHE A 41 17.34 88.27 -20.14
CA PHE A 41 17.45 87.88 -18.74
C PHE A 41 16.23 87.06 -18.29
N VAL A 42 15.01 87.55 -18.53
CA VAL A 42 13.75 86.82 -18.24
C VAL A 42 13.67 85.53 -19.04
N THR A 43 14.05 85.55 -20.33
CA THR A 43 14.03 84.35 -21.16
C THR A 43 15.00 83.28 -20.65
N ARG A 44 16.19 83.69 -20.17
CA ARG A 44 17.19 82.76 -19.63
C ARG A 44 16.89 82.30 -18.21
N SER A 45 16.37 83.16 -17.35
CA SER A 45 16.12 82.86 -15.94
C SER A 45 14.76 82.18 -15.70
N ILE A 46 13.74 82.48 -16.52
CA ILE A 46 12.36 82.01 -16.30
C ILE A 46 11.89 81.16 -17.48
N THR A 47 11.86 81.71 -18.69
CA THR A 47 11.18 81.05 -19.83
C THR A 47 11.84 79.74 -20.26
N ARG A 48 13.18 79.68 -20.28
CA ARG A 48 13.92 78.46 -20.64
C ARG A 48 13.73 77.36 -19.60
N PRO A 49 14.01 77.56 -18.30
CA PRO A 49 13.80 76.52 -17.30
C PRO A 49 12.33 76.05 -17.17
N LEU A 50 11.34 76.94 -17.32
CA LEU A 50 9.93 76.54 -17.37
C LEU A 50 9.62 75.65 -18.57
N ARG A 51 10.23 75.94 -19.72
CA ARG A 51 10.11 75.09 -20.91
C ARG A 51 10.76 73.72 -20.68
N ASP A 52 11.86 73.66 -19.93
CA ASP A 52 12.50 72.41 -19.53
C ASP A 52 11.63 71.62 -18.55
N ALA A 53 11.02 72.28 -17.55
CA ALA A 53 10.06 71.67 -16.63
C ALA A 53 8.85 71.07 -17.37
N VAL A 54 8.29 71.80 -18.35
CA VAL A 54 7.24 71.29 -19.24
C VAL A 54 7.74 70.12 -20.09
N GLY A 55 8.99 70.16 -20.54
CA GLY A 55 9.64 69.07 -21.26
C GLY A 55 9.73 67.79 -20.41
N ILE A 56 10.17 67.91 -19.16
CA ILE A 56 10.23 66.82 -18.19
C ILE A 56 8.84 66.25 -17.93
N ALA A 57 7.85 67.10 -17.66
CA ALA A 57 6.48 66.65 -17.43
C ALA A 57 5.91 65.90 -18.65
N LYS A 58 6.23 66.35 -19.87
CA LYS A 58 5.85 65.65 -21.11
C LYS A 58 6.57 64.31 -21.27
N GLN A 59 7.85 64.21 -20.91
CA GLN A 59 8.59 62.96 -20.92
C GLN A 59 8.00 61.96 -19.92
N VAL A 60 7.74 62.39 -18.68
CA VAL A 60 7.07 61.56 -17.66
C VAL A 60 5.69 61.12 -18.13
N ALA A 61 4.89 62.01 -18.71
CA ALA A 61 3.58 61.68 -19.26
C ALA A 61 3.64 60.71 -20.47
N ALA A 62 4.75 60.71 -21.21
CA ALA A 62 5.02 59.76 -22.28
C ALA A 62 5.64 58.44 -21.77
N GLY A 63 5.83 58.30 -20.46
CA GLY A 63 6.45 57.13 -19.84
C GLY A 63 7.98 57.13 -19.85
N GLU A 64 8.64 58.20 -20.26
CA GLU A 64 10.11 58.27 -20.30
C GLU A 64 10.65 58.73 -18.94
N LEU A 65 11.12 57.77 -18.15
CA LEU A 65 11.71 57.96 -16.83
C LEU A 65 13.24 57.90 -16.94
N ALA A 66 13.84 58.93 -17.54
CA ALA A 66 15.28 59.05 -17.63
C ALA A 66 15.86 59.77 -16.39
N HIS A 67 17.12 59.51 -16.06
CA HIS A 67 17.81 60.25 -15.01
C HIS A 67 17.87 61.76 -15.32
N LEU A 68 17.24 62.56 -14.45
CA LEU A 68 17.22 64.01 -14.55
C LEU A 68 18.39 64.62 -13.78
N LYS A 69 19.02 65.65 -14.37
CA LYS A 69 20.07 66.43 -13.71
C LYS A 69 19.45 67.36 -12.65
N GLU A 70 20.14 67.54 -11.55
CA GLU A 70 19.76 68.47 -10.48
C GLU A 70 19.88 69.94 -10.94
N SER A 71 18.99 70.81 -10.47
CA SER A 71 19.02 72.24 -10.77
C SER A 71 19.90 72.97 -9.76
N ASP A 72 20.92 73.69 -10.23
CA ASP A 72 21.90 74.40 -9.39
C ASP A 72 21.40 75.77 -8.86
N GLY A 73 20.19 76.21 -9.23
CA GLY A 73 19.64 77.51 -8.83
C GLY A 73 18.96 77.48 -7.45
N ARG A 74 18.67 78.67 -6.92
CA ARG A 74 18.10 78.90 -5.58
C ARG A 74 16.74 79.61 -5.60
N ASP A 75 16.14 79.71 -6.78
CA ASP A 75 14.83 80.34 -6.99
C ASP A 75 13.71 79.29 -7.03
N GLU A 76 12.46 79.75 -7.08
CA GLU A 76 11.26 78.91 -7.10
C GLU A 76 11.20 77.99 -8.34
N ILE A 77 11.90 78.36 -9.41
CA ILE A 77 12.00 77.58 -10.65
C ILE A 77 12.93 76.39 -10.46
N SER A 78 14.05 76.58 -9.77
CA SER A 78 14.93 75.48 -9.36
C SER A 78 14.27 74.54 -8.36
N GLU A 79 13.47 75.06 -7.43
CA GLU A 79 12.66 74.23 -6.52
C GLU A 79 11.66 73.37 -7.29
N LEU A 80 10.95 73.94 -8.28
CA LEU A 80 10.05 73.18 -9.17
C LEU A 80 10.78 72.07 -9.95
N LEU A 81 11.95 72.37 -10.53
CA LEU A 81 12.74 71.38 -11.28
C LEU A 81 13.22 70.25 -10.38
N ASN A 82 13.66 70.56 -9.15
CA ASN A 82 14.09 69.57 -8.18
C ASN A 82 12.91 68.71 -7.69
N ALA A 83 11.73 69.29 -7.46
CA ALA A 83 10.52 68.53 -7.13
C ALA A 83 10.06 67.61 -8.28
N LEU A 84 10.14 68.05 -9.53
CA LEU A 84 9.87 67.21 -10.70
C LEU A 84 10.88 66.06 -10.83
N LYS A 85 12.15 66.32 -10.51
CA LYS A 85 13.18 65.28 -10.45
C LYS A 85 12.86 64.25 -9.37
N GLU A 86 12.54 64.68 -8.15
CA GLU A 86 12.20 63.76 -7.05
C GLU A 86 10.96 62.91 -7.39
N MET A 87 9.96 63.50 -8.04
CA MET A 87 8.81 62.77 -8.57
C MET A 87 9.23 61.71 -9.61
N ASN A 88 10.10 62.06 -10.56
CA ASN A 88 10.61 61.14 -11.58
C ASN A 88 11.41 59.99 -10.96
N ASP A 89 12.34 60.28 -10.04
CA ASP A 89 13.17 59.28 -9.36
C ASP A 89 12.29 58.31 -8.53
N ASN A 90 11.23 58.80 -7.88
CA ASN A 90 10.27 57.97 -7.18
C ASN A 90 9.46 57.08 -8.12
N LEU A 91 8.95 57.62 -9.24
CA LEU A 91 8.26 56.84 -10.26
C LEU A 91 9.19 55.77 -10.86
N TYR A 92 10.44 56.12 -11.16
CA TYR A 92 11.46 55.19 -11.65
C TYR A 92 11.65 54.02 -10.69
N ARG A 93 11.81 54.30 -9.39
CA ARG A 93 11.95 53.27 -8.36
C ARG A 93 10.72 52.36 -8.28
N ILE A 94 9.51 52.93 -8.26
CA ILE A 94 8.26 52.17 -8.20
C ILE A 94 8.12 51.28 -9.44
N VAL A 95 8.29 51.82 -10.64
CA VAL A 95 8.22 51.07 -11.91
C VAL A 95 9.24 49.93 -11.94
N ARG A 96 10.48 50.17 -11.48
CA ARG A 96 11.53 49.15 -11.39
C ARG A 96 11.19 48.05 -10.38
N GLU A 97 10.66 48.40 -9.21
CA GLU A 97 10.26 47.45 -8.18
C GLU A 97 9.09 46.59 -8.64
N VAL A 98 8.06 47.20 -9.26
CA VAL A 98 6.93 46.45 -9.85
C VAL A 98 7.42 45.51 -10.94
N ARG A 99 8.29 45.96 -11.87
CA ARG A 99 8.84 45.10 -12.93
C ARG A 99 9.59 43.88 -12.37
N THR A 100 10.40 44.10 -11.33
CA THR A 100 11.14 43.02 -10.68
C THR A 100 10.20 42.06 -9.96
N GLY A 101 9.17 42.59 -9.28
CA GLY A 101 8.13 41.80 -8.64
C GLY A 101 7.32 40.96 -9.62
N THR A 102 6.95 41.51 -10.78
CA THR A 102 6.21 40.77 -11.82
C THR A 102 7.02 39.66 -12.44
N ASP A 103 8.32 39.88 -12.71
CA ASP A 103 9.20 38.83 -13.23
C ASP A 103 9.37 37.69 -12.22
N ALA A 104 9.45 38.02 -10.92
CA ALA A 104 9.49 37.03 -9.85
C ALA A 104 8.18 36.23 -9.74
N ILE A 105 7.01 36.89 -9.83
CA ILE A 105 5.71 36.20 -9.82
C ILE A 105 5.58 35.28 -11.04
N ALA A 106 5.95 35.74 -12.24
CA ALA A 106 5.89 34.92 -13.45
C ALA A 106 6.77 33.66 -13.32
N THR A 107 7.97 33.80 -12.76
CA THR A 107 8.88 32.67 -12.51
C THR A 107 8.28 31.70 -11.49
N ALA A 108 7.77 32.21 -10.36
CA ALA A 108 7.16 31.38 -9.33
C ALA A 108 5.90 30.64 -9.82
N SER A 109 5.04 31.30 -10.61
CA SER A 109 3.86 30.66 -11.22
C SER A 109 4.25 29.52 -12.17
N SER A 110 5.30 29.70 -12.97
CA SER A 110 5.82 28.67 -13.86
C SER A 110 6.38 27.47 -13.08
N GLU A 111 7.12 27.71 -12.00
CA GLU A 111 7.59 26.66 -11.09
C GLU A 111 6.44 25.90 -10.43
N ILE A 112 5.41 26.61 -9.98
CA ILE A 112 4.18 25.99 -9.44
C ILE A 112 3.52 25.12 -10.50
N SER A 113 3.34 25.62 -11.72
CA SER A 113 2.72 24.86 -12.82
C SER A 113 3.48 23.56 -13.12
N LEU A 114 4.81 23.62 -13.20
CA LEU A 114 5.66 22.44 -13.39
C LEU A 114 5.56 21.45 -12.23
N GLY A 115 5.63 21.92 -10.98
CA GLY A 115 5.48 21.07 -9.80
C GLY A 115 4.09 20.44 -9.71
N ASN A 116 3.07 21.14 -10.20
CA ASN A 116 1.71 20.67 -10.21
C ASN A 116 1.47 19.61 -11.29
N ALA A 117 2.14 19.70 -12.44
CA ALA A 117 2.15 18.65 -13.45
C ALA A 117 2.81 17.35 -12.94
N ASP A 118 3.92 17.45 -12.19
CA ASP A 118 4.53 16.30 -11.52
C ASP A 118 3.57 15.67 -10.48
N LEU A 119 2.93 16.51 -9.67
CA LEU A 119 1.94 16.04 -8.69
C LEU A 119 0.75 15.35 -9.36
N SER A 120 0.28 15.87 -10.49
CA SER A 120 -0.78 15.25 -11.30
C SER A 120 -0.36 13.84 -11.75
N SER A 121 0.82 13.70 -12.35
CA SER A 121 1.33 12.41 -12.83
C SER A 121 1.48 11.41 -11.67
N ARG A 122 1.99 11.84 -10.52
CA ARG A 122 2.09 10.99 -9.33
C ARG A 122 0.73 10.58 -8.77
N THR A 123 -0.25 11.47 -8.81
CA THR A 123 -1.63 11.20 -8.38
C THR A 123 -2.30 10.16 -9.30
N GLU A 124 -2.12 10.27 -10.61
CA GLU A 124 -2.60 9.27 -11.58
C GLU A 124 -1.93 7.91 -11.38
N HIS A 125 -0.61 7.88 -11.19
CA HIS A 125 0.11 6.64 -10.88
C HIS A 125 -0.37 6.00 -9.58
N GLN A 126 -0.61 6.82 -8.54
CA GLN A 126 -1.12 6.35 -7.26
C GLN A 126 -2.54 5.77 -7.40
N ALA A 127 -3.41 6.40 -8.20
CA ALA A 127 -4.75 5.89 -8.48
C ALA A 127 -4.69 4.49 -9.13
N GLY A 128 -3.83 4.32 -10.16
CA GLY A 128 -3.63 3.02 -10.80
C GLY A 128 -3.08 1.95 -9.85
N ALA A 129 -2.13 2.31 -8.98
CA ALA A 129 -1.60 1.40 -7.97
C ALA A 129 -2.64 1.00 -6.91
N LEU A 130 -3.53 1.92 -6.54
CA LEU A 130 -4.64 1.63 -5.63
C LEU A 130 -5.65 0.66 -6.27
N GLU A 131 -5.94 0.81 -7.56
CA GLU A 131 -6.82 -0.10 -8.29
C GLU A 131 -6.26 -1.53 -8.35
N GLU A 132 -4.95 -1.68 -8.67
CA GLU A 132 -4.28 -2.98 -8.66
C GLU A 132 -4.23 -3.59 -7.25
N THR A 133 -3.98 -2.77 -6.23
CA THR A 133 -3.98 -3.20 -4.83
C THR A 133 -5.36 -3.65 -4.40
N ALA A 134 -6.42 -2.92 -4.74
CA ALA A 134 -7.80 -3.28 -4.44
C ALA A 134 -8.19 -4.62 -5.09
N SER A 135 -7.87 -4.79 -6.38
CA SER A 135 -8.08 -6.06 -7.10
C SER A 135 -7.33 -7.23 -6.46
N SER A 136 -6.07 -7.02 -6.07
CA SER A 136 -5.28 -8.01 -5.35
C SER A 136 -5.90 -8.36 -3.99
N MET A 137 -6.43 -7.38 -3.27
CA MET A 137 -7.12 -7.58 -1.99
C MET A 137 -8.42 -8.35 -2.16
N GLU A 138 -9.18 -8.15 -3.22
CA GLU A 138 -10.36 -8.97 -3.53
C GLU A 138 -9.99 -10.44 -3.75
N GLN A 139 -8.93 -10.70 -4.52
CA GLN A 139 -8.44 -12.06 -4.76
C GLN A 139 -7.94 -12.73 -3.46
N ILE A 140 -7.21 -11.99 -2.62
CA ILE A 140 -6.77 -12.49 -1.31
C ILE A 140 -7.98 -12.79 -0.42
N THR A 141 -8.98 -11.90 -0.38
CA THR A 141 -10.22 -12.09 0.38
C THR A 141 -10.94 -13.36 -0.04
N ALA A 142 -11.07 -13.60 -1.35
CA ALA A 142 -11.69 -14.81 -1.89
C ALA A 142 -10.90 -16.07 -1.47
N THR A 143 -9.58 -16.02 -1.56
CA THR A 143 -8.70 -17.14 -1.21
C THR A 143 -8.75 -17.46 0.29
N VAL A 144 -8.75 -16.45 1.15
CA VAL A 144 -8.87 -16.62 2.61
C VAL A 144 -10.23 -17.23 2.98
N ARG A 145 -11.33 -16.75 2.39
CA ARG A 145 -12.66 -17.35 2.58
C ARG A 145 -12.71 -18.81 2.13
N GLN A 146 -12.17 -19.10 0.94
CA GLN A 146 -12.10 -20.47 0.42
C GLN A 146 -11.27 -21.38 1.33
N ASN A 147 -10.14 -20.90 1.88
CA ASN A 147 -9.32 -21.66 2.82
C ASN A 147 -10.06 -21.95 4.12
N ALA A 148 -10.79 -20.98 4.67
CA ALA A 148 -11.60 -21.17 5.87
C ALA A 148 -12.72 -22.21 5.65
N ASP A 149 -13.39 -22.16 4.50
CA ASP A 149 -14.42 -23.15 4.15
C ASP A 149 -13.83 -24.54 3.89
N ASN A 150 -12.67 -24.62 3.22
CA ASN A 150 -11.93 -25.87 3.05
C ASN A 150 -11.54 -26.48 4.40
N ALA A 151 -11.06 -25.68 5.35
CA ALA A 151 -10.70 -26.13 6.69
C ALA A 151 -11.93 -26.68 7.44
N ARG A 152 -13.09 -26.02 7.34
CA ARG A 152 -14.36 -26.52 7.89
C ARG A 152 -14.81 -27.84 7.28
N GLN A 153 -14.71 -27.98 5.95
CA GLN A 153 -15.05 -29.22 5.25
C GLN A 153 -14.09 -30.35 5.65
N ALA A 154 -12.79 -30.07 5.68
CA ALA A 154 -11.78 -31.01 6.14
C ALA A 154 -12.03 -31.45 7.58
N ASN A 155 -12.36 -30.54 8.50
CA ASN A 155 -12.71 -30.88 9.88
C ASN A 155 -13.91 -31.84 9.97
N THR A 156 -14.91 -31.66 9.12
CA THR A 156 -16.08 -32.55 9.03
C THR A 156 -15.66 -33.96 8.57
N LEU A 157 -14.82 -34.05 7.53
CA LEU A 157 -14.29 -35.31 7.03
C LEU A 157 -13.43 -36.03 8.07
N VAL A 158 -12.57 -35.29 8.76
CA VAL A 158 -11.71 -35.79 9.83
C VAL A 158 -12.53 -36.32 11.01
N THR A 159 -13.59 -35.60 11.41
CA THR A 159 -14.51 -36.06 12.46
C THR A 159 -15.19 -37.38 12.07
N SER A 160 -15.66 -37.50 10.82
CA SER A 160 -16.23 -38.74 10.29
C SER A 160 -15.22 -39.89 10.25
N ALA A 161 -13.99 -39.62 9.78
CA ALA A 161 -12.90 -40.60 9.78
C ALA A 161 -12.56 -41.09 11.20
N SER A 162 -12.58 -40.19 12.19
CA SER A 162 -12.37 -40.53 13.60
C SER A 162 -13.44 -41.51 14.10
N GLN A 163 -14.71 -41.27 13.77
CA GLN A 163 -15.81 -42.17 14.11
C GLN A 163 -15.63 -43.57 13.49
N PHE A 164 -15.20 -43.64 12.23
CA PHE A 164 -14.91 -44.93 11.58
C PHE A 164 -13.73 -45.66 12.23
N ALA A 165 -12.67 -44.94 12.60
CA ALA A 165 -11.52 -45.52 13.29
C ALA A 165 -11.90 -46.06 14.68
N VAL A 166 -12.72 -45.33 15.44
CA VAL A 166 -13.26 -45.79 16.74
C VAL A 166 -14.07 -47.07 16.56
N LYS A 167 -15.01 -47.09 15.60
CA LYS A 167 -15.81 -48.28 15.29
C LYS A 167 -14.94 -49.45 14.83
N GLY A 168 -13.89 -49.19 14.04
CA GLY A 168 -12.91 -50.19 13.64
C GLY A 168 -12.18 -50.80 14.84
N GLY A 169 -11.79 -49.98 15.81
CA GLY A 169 -11.21 -50.44 17.08
C GLY A 169 -12.17 -51.31 17.90
N GLU A 170 -13.46 -50.95 17.95
CA GLU A 170 -14.48 -51.77 18.62
C GLU A 170 -14.65 -53.15 17.98
N GLU A 171 -14.72 -53.23 16.64
CA GLU A 171 -14.82 -54.50 15.91
C GLU A 171 -13.57 -55.37 16.10
N VAL A 172 -12.38 -54.76 16.10
CA VAL A 172 -11.13 -55.45 16.43
C VAL A 172 -11.18 -56.02 17.86
N GLY A 173 -11.68 -55.24 18.82
CA GLY A 173 -11.89 -55.71 20.19
C GLY A 173 -12.80 -56.94 20.29
N LYS A 174 -13.88 -56.98 19.51
CA LYS A 174 -14.77 -58.17 19.42
C LYS A 174 -14.04 -59.38 18.85
N VAL A 175 -13.18 -59.20 17.85
CA VAL A 175 -12.38 -60.29 17.27
C VAL A 175 -11.40 -60.85 18.30
N VAL A 176 -10.73 -59.98 19.08
CA VAL A 176 -9.84 -60.42 20.18
C VAL A 176 -10.61 -61.24 21.21
N ALA A 177 -11.80 -60.79 21.62
CA ALA A 177 -12.66 -61.53 22.55
C ALA A 177 -13.00 -62.93 22.00
N THR A 178 -13.42 -63.00 20.73
CA THR A 178 -13.73 -64.27 20.06
C THR A 178 -12.53 -65.21 19.99
N MET A 179 -11.33 -64.69 19.71
CA MET A 179 -10.10 -65.50 19.69
C MET A 179 -9.79 -66.08 21.08
N ASN A 180 -10.03 -65.32 22.15
CA ASN A 180 -9.86 -65.81 23.52
C ASN A 180 -10.88 -66.92 23.86
N GLU A 181 -12.14 -66.78 23.43
CA GLU A 181 -13.15 -67.83 23.59
C GLU A 181 -12.78 -69.11 22.82
N ILE A 182 -12.29 -68.99 21.58
CA ILE A 182 -11.79 -70.13 20.79
C ILE A 182 -10.61 -70.80 21.50
N LYS A 183 -9.69 -70.01 22.06
CA LYS A 183 -8.54 -70.53 22.83
C LYS A 183 -9.00 -71.31 24.05
N GLU A 184 -9.96 -70.79 24.80
CA GLU A 184 -10.52 -71.47 25.98
C GLU A 184 -11.25 -72.76 25.59
N SER A 185 -12.08 -72.71 24.55
CA SER A 185 -12.80 -73.88 24.01
C SER A 185 -11.82 -74.97 23.55
N SER A 186 -10.75 -74.58 22.86
CA SER A 186 -9.70 -75.50 22.40
C SER A 186 -8.99 -76.19 23.57
N ARG A 187 -8.71 -75.47 24.67
CA ARG A 187 -8.14 -76.08 25.88
C ARG A 187 -9.08 -77.13 26.49
N LYS A 188 -10.37 -76.84 26.59
CA LYS A 188 -11.38 -77.81 27.06
C LYS A 188 -11.41 -79.06 26.19
N ILE A 189 -11.27 -78.92 24.87
CA ILE A 189 -11.16 -80.06 23.95
C ILE A 189 -9.91 -80.90 24.27
N VAL A 190 -8.73 -80.28 24.48
CA VAL A 190 -7.50 -81.01 24.85
C VAL A 190 -7.69 -81.83 26.12
N ASP A 191 -8.39 -81.29 27.12
CA ASP A 191 -8.68 -81.98 28.37
C ASP A 191 -9.59 -83.20 28.13
N ILE A 192 -10.66 -83.03 27.34
CA ILE A 192 -11.57 -84.13 26.96
C ILE A 192 -10.83 -85.23 26.20
N ILE A 193 -10.00 -84.86 25.22
CA ILE A 193 -9.20 -85.81 24.44
C ILE A 193 -8.21 -86.57 25.33
N SER A 194 -7.66 -85.92 26.36
CA SER A 194 -6.79 -86.58 27.34
C SER A 194 -7.55 -87.61 28.18
N VAL A 195 -8.83 -87.36 28.51
CA VAL A 195 -9.70 -88.36 29.16
C VAL A 195 -10.01 -89.52 28.21
N ILE A 196 -10.30 -89.27 26.94
CA ILE A 196 -10.56 -90.32 25.93
C ILE A 196 -9.34 -91.22 25.73
N ASP A 197 -8.13 -90.64 25.65
CA ASP A 197 -6.88 -91.41 25.59
C ASP A 197 -6.70 -92.28 26.84
N GLY A 198 -7.02 -91.75 28.02
CA GLY A 198 -7.07 -92.52 29.27
C GLY A 198 -8.06 -93.69 29.25
N ILE A 199 -9.28 -93.48 28.72
CA ILE A 199 -10.30 -94.53 28.56
C ILE A 199 -9.82 -95.59 27.56
N ALA A 200 -9.22 -95.19 26.44
CA ALA A 200 -8.66 -96.10 25.45
C ALA A 200 -7.54 -96.95 26.05
N PHE A 201 -6.65 -96.34 26.84
CA PHE A 201 -5.61 -97.07 27.57
C PHE A 201 -6.19 -98.08 28.56
N GLN A 202 -7.15 -97.67 29.39
CA GLN A 202 -7.83 -98.56 30.33
C GLN A 202 -8.51 -99.73 29.60
N THR A 203 -9.23 -99.45 28.50
CA THR A 203 -9.90 -100.45 27.67
C THR A 203 -8.90 -101.45 27.08
N ASN A 204 -7.75 -100.97 26.61
CA ASN A 204 -6.67 -101.83 26.11
C ASN A 204 -6.10 -102.77 27.19
N ILE A 205 -5.96 -102.29 28.44
CA ILE A 205 -5.54 -103.13 29.58
C ILE A 205 -6.63 -104.16 29.96
N LEU A 206 -7.90 -103.73 30.02
CA LEU A 206 -9.03 -104.64 30.27
C LEU A 206 -9.13 -105.75 29.21
N ALA A 207 -8.98 -105.38 27.93
CA ALA A 207 -9.01 -106.32 26.81
C ALA A 207 -7.83 -107.30 26.86
N LEU A 208 -6.64 -106.83 27.24
CA LEU A 208 -5.48 -107.70 27.46
C LEU A 208 -5.75 -108.70 28.60
N ASN A 209 -6.26 -108.24 29.74
CA ASN A 209 -6.60 -109.10 30.87
C ASN A 209 -7.67 -110.14 30.48
N ALA A 210 -8.70 -109.74 29.72
CA ALA A 210 -9.72 -110.64 29.21
C ALA A 210 -9.15 -111.68 28.23
N ALA A 211 -8.22 -111.29 27.34
CA ALA A 211 -7.55 -112.21 26.44
C ALA A 211 -6.71 -113.26 27.19
N VAL A 212 -6.04 -112.85 28.28
CA VAL A 212 -5.29 -113.75 29.16
C VAL A 212 -6.22 -114.75 29.87
N GLU A 213 -7.34 -114.29 30.42
CA GLU A 213 -8.29 -115.18 31.11
C GLU A 213 -9.01 -116.12 30.12
N ALA A 214 -9.31 -115.64 28.91
CA ALA A 214 -9.83 -116.46 27.83
C ALA A 214 -8.85 -117.56 27.39
N ALA A 215 -7.55 -117.26 27.31
CA ALA A 215 -6.51 -118.26 27.04
C ALA A 215 -6.42 -119.29 28.18
N ARG A 216 -6.65 -118.87 29.42
CA ARG A 216 -6.65 -119.74 30.61
C ARG A 216 -7.83 -120.73 30.62
N ALA A 217 -8.97 -120.35 30.05
CA ALA A 217 -10.16 -121.20 29.91
C ALA A 217 -10.08 -122.24 28.77
N GLY A 218 -8.99 -122.28 28.00
CA GLY A 218 -8.76 -123.26 26.93
C GLY A 218 -9.78 -123.17 25.79
N GLU A 219 -10.26 -124.32 25.29
CA GLU A 219 -11.19 -124.38 24.15
C GLU A 219 -12.54 -123.68 24.43
N GLN A 220 -12.97 -123.57 25.69
CA GLN A 220 -14.22 -122.88 26.06
C GLN A 220 -14.10 -121.35 25.99
N GLY A 221 -12.87 -120.80 26.07
CA GLY A 221 -12.59 -119.36 26.04
C GLY A 221 -12.34 -118.80 24.64
N ARG A 222 -12.33 -119.65 23.61
CA ARG A 222 -11.85 -119.29 22.26
C ARG A 222 -12.65 -118.14 21.62
N GLY A 223 -13.97 -118.13 21.80
CA GLY A 223 -14.83 -117.02 21.35
C GLY A 223 -14.57 -115.70 22.10
N PHE A 224 -14.33 -115.78 23.42
CA PHE A 224 -13.98 -114.61 24.23
C PHE A 224 -12.61 -114.03 23.89
N ALA A 225 -11.64 -114.87 23.52
CA ALA A 225 -10.31 -114.42 23.11
C ALA A 225 -10.36 -113.57 21.81
N VAL A 226 -11.22 -113.93 20.85
CA VAL A 226 -11.41 -113.16 19.62
C VAL A 226 -12.03 -111.80 19.92
N VAL A 227 -13.09 -111.76 20.75
CA VAL A 227 -13.71 -110.49 21.17
C VAL A 227 -12.71 -109.62 21.93
N ALA A 228 -11.91 -110.19 22.83
CA ALA A 228 -10.88 -109.47 23.56
C ALA A 228 -9.81 -108.87 22.63
N SER A 229 -9.39 -109.61 21.59
CA SER A 229 -8.46 -109.10 20.58
C SER A 229 -9.07 -107.95 19.76
N GLU A 230 -10.34 -108.05 19.39
CA GLU A 230 -11.03 -107.00 18.62
C GLU A 230 -11.22 -105.72 19.46
N VAL A 231 -11.63 -105.87 20.73
CA VAL A 231 -11.73 -104.75 21.68
C VAL A 231 -10.36 -104.09 21.89
N ARG A 232 -9.29 -104.88 21.96
CA ARG A 232 -7.92 -104.35 22.08
C ARG A 232 -7.51 -103.55 20.84
N SER A 233 -7.77 -104.08 19.65
CA SER A 233 -7.52 -103.39 18.37
C SER A 233 -8.30 -102.08 18.29
N LEU A 234 -9.58 -102.08 18.69
CA LEU A 234 -10.41 -100.89 18.74
C LEU A 234 -9.86 -99.84 19.72
N ALA A 235 -9.42 -100.27 20.91
CA ALA A 235 -8.82 -99.40 21.90
C ALA A 235 -7.52 -98.75 21.40
N GLN A 236 -6.66 -99.49 20.71
CA GLN A 236 -5.45 -98.95 20.08
C GLN A 236 -5.77 -97.95 18.97
N ARG A 237 -6.79 -98.21 18.15
CA ARG A 237 -7.28 -97.27 17.13
C ARG A 237 -7.82 -95.99 17.76
N SER A 238 -8.59 -96.10 18.84
CA SER A 238 -9.10 -94.94 19.60
C SER A 238 -7.97 -94.09 20.19
N ALA A 239 -6.93 -94.71 20.76
CA ALA A 239 -5.77 -93.99 21.29
C ALA A 239 -5.00 -93.25 20.17
N SER A 240 -4.79 -93.89 19.01
CA SER A 240 -4.16 -93.24 17.85
C SER A 240 -4.97 -92.04 17.35
N ALA A 241 -6.29 -92.19 17.22
CA ALA A 241 -7.17 -91.11 16.81
C ALA A 241 -7.19 -89.96 17.83
N ALA A 242 -7.21 -90.27 19.14
CA ALA A 242 -7.12 -89.26 20.19
C ALA A 242 -5.80 -88.46 20.09
N LYS A 243 -4.68 -89.12 19.83
CA LYS A 243 -3.38 -88.46 19.63
C LYS A 243 -3.36 -87.56 18.39
N GLU A 244 -3.93 -88.00 17.27
CA GLU A 244 -4.04 -87.17 16.06
C GLU A 244 -4.91 -85.92 16.30
N ILE A 245 -6.06 -86.07 16.97
CA ILE A 245 -6.91 -84.93 17.33
C ILE A 245 -6.15 -83.97 18.25
N LYS A 246 -5.39 -84.49 19.23
CA LYS A 246 -4.58 -83.66 20.13
C LYS A 246 -3.58 -82.78 19.37
N ILE A 247 -2.89 -83.34 18.38
CA ILE A 247 -1.94 -82.60 17.53
C ILE A 247 -2.67 -81.51 16.72
N LEU A 248 -3.84 -81.83 16.15
CA LEU A 248 -4.62 -80.88 15.35
C LEU A 248 -5.14 -79.71 16.20
N ILE A 249 -5.58 -79.98 17.43
CA ILE A 249 -6.02 -78.94 18.36
C ILE A 249 -4.86 -78.08 18.83
N HIS A 250 -3.70 -78.66 19.15
CA HIS A 250 -2.48 -77.88 19.47
C HIS A 250 -2.13 -76.93 18.33
N THR A 251 -2.10 -77.43 17.09
CA THR A 251 -1.83 -76.60 15.90
C THR A 251 -2.86 -75.48 15.75
N SER A 252 -4.13 -75.74 16.10
CA SER A 252 -5.18 -74.73 16.05
C SER A 252 -5.00 -73.65 17.12
N VAL A 253 -4.60 -74.03 18.35
CA VAL A 253 -4.27 -73.08 19.43
C VAL A 253 -3.11 -72.19 19.03
N ASP A 254 -2.04 -72.73 18.46
CA ASP A 254 -0.88 -71.94 18.01
C ASP A 254 -1.27 -70.92 16.93
N LYS A 255 -2.16 -71.30 16.01
CA LYS A 255 -2.72 -70.39 14.99
C LYS A 255 -3.60 -69.30 15.59
N VAL A 256 -4.42 -69.63 16.58
CA VAL A 256 -5.26 -68.66 17.31
C VAL A 256 -4.38 -67.66 18.09
N ASP A 257 -3.30 -68.13 18.72
CA ASP A 257 -2.36 -67.27 19.44
C ASP A 257 -1.65 -66.30 18.49
N THR A 258 -1.22 -66.78 17.32
CA THR A 258 -0.65 -65.93 16.27
C THR A 258 -1.68 -64.93 15.76
N GLY A 259 -2.91 -65.36 15.50
CA GLY A 259 -4.02 -64.50 15.07
C GLY A 259 -4.37 -63.42 16.10
N SER A 260 -4.41 -63.77 17.38
CA SER A 260 -4.66 -62.85 18.48
C SER A 260 -3.58 -61.76 18.55
N ALA A 261 -2.30 -62.11 18.39
CA ALA A 261 -1.21 -61.15 18.36
C ALA A 261 -1.34 -60.15 17.18
N LEU A 262 -1.67 -60.63 15.99
CA LEU A 262 -1.87 -59.78 14.81
C LEU A 262 -3.05 -58.81 14.99
N VAL A 263 -4.17 -59.31 15.51
CA VAL A 263 -5.38 -58.51 15.75
C VAL A 263 -5.14 -57.47 16.85
N ASN A 264 -4.38 -57.80 17.91
CA ASN A 264 -3.97 -56.81 18.92
C ASN A 264 -3.11 -55.70 18.32
N GLY A 265 -2.16 -56.04 17.43
CA GLY A 265 -1.36 -55.04 16.71
C GLY A 265 -2.22 -54.14 15.80
N ALA A 266 -3.24 -54.71 15.14
CA ALA A 266 -4.22 -53.93 14.39
C ALA A 266 -5.02 -52.98 15.30
N GLY A 267 -5.39 -53.42 16.50
CA GLY A 267 -6.08 -52.60 17.50
C GLY A 267 -5.25 -51.39 17.96
N GLN A 268 -3.97 -51.60 18.27
CA GLN A 268 -3.04 -50.51 18.59
C GLN A 268 -2.90 -49.52 17.42
N THR A 269 -2.82 -50.03 16.19
CA THR A 269 -2.74 -49.18 14.99
C THR A 269 -3.99 -48.31 14.83
N MET A 270 -5.18 -48.83 15.13
CA MET A 270 -6.42 -48.04 15.12
C MET A 270 -6.40 -46.93 16.18
N GLU A 271 -5.85 -47.19 17.37
CA GLU A 271 -5.72 -46.18 18.42
C GLU A 271 -4.80 -45.03 17.98
N GLU A 272 -3.66 -45.35 17.35
CA GLU A 272 -2.74 -44.34 16.81
C GLU A 272 -3.39 -43.54 15.68
N ILE A 273 -4.17 -44.18 14.79
CA ILE A 273 -4.96 -43.47 13.76
C ILE A 273 -5.93 -42.47 14.41
N VAL A 274 -6.65 -42.87 15.46
CA VAL A 274 -7.56 -41.95 16.17
C VAL A 274 -6.81 -40.74 16.73
N LYS A 275 -5.62 -40.94 17.32
CA LYS A 275 -4.78 -39.84 17.82
C LYS A 275 -4.34 -38.91 16.68
N SER A 276 -3.84 -39.44 15.56
CA SER A 276 -3.42 -38.64 14.41
C SER A 276 -4.58 -37.85 13.80
N VAL A 277 -5.75 -38.48 13.66
CA VAL A 277 -6.95 -37.82 13.10
C VAL A 277 -7.42 -36.68 14.01
N ARG A 278 -7.37 -36.85 15.34
CA ARG A 278 -7.65 -35.74 16.28
C ARG A 278 -6.69 -34.58 16.11
N HIS A 279 -5.40 -34.87 15.97
CA HIS A 279 -4.40 -33.82 15.74
C HIS A 279 -4.67 -33.03 14.44
N VAL A 280 -5.11 -33.70 13.37
CA VAL A 280 -5.52 -33.01 12.13
C VAL A 280 -6.76 -32.13 12.36
N ALA A 281 -7.71 -32.56 13.19
CA ALA A 281 -8.90 -31.74 13.53
C ALA A 281 -8.50 -30.45 14.26
N ASP A 282 -7.55 -30.54 15.20
CA ASP A 282 -7.03 -29.39 15.93
C ASP A 282 -6.38 -28.38 14.96
N ILE A 283 -5.54 -28.86 14.03
CA ILE A 283 -4.92 -28.01 12.99
C ILE A 283 -6.00 -27.33 12.11
N MET A 284 -7.04 -28.05 11.70
CA MET A 284 -8.13 -27.45 10.91
C MET A 284 -8.89 -26.37 11.69
N SER A 285 -9.05 -26.54 13.01
CA SER A 285 -9.63 -25.53 13.88
C SER A 285 -8.75 -24.28 13.98
N GLU A 286 -7.43 -24.45 14.11
CA GLU A 286 -6.47 -23.33 14.10
C GLU A 286 -6.48 -22.59 12.76
N ILE A 287 -6.49 -23.30 11.62
CA ILE A 287 -6.60 -22.68 10.29
C ILE A 287 -7.90 -21.88 10.15
N THR A 288 -9.01 -22.39 10.67
CA THR A 288 -10.30 -21.68 10.64
C THR A 288 -10.23 -20.39 11.46
N ALA A 289 -9.63 -20.44 12.65
CA ALA A 289 -9.44 -19.26 13.50
C ALA A 289 -8.51 -18.22 12.84
N ALA A 290 -7.37 -18.67 12.30
CA ALA A 290 -6.45 -17.82 11.57
C ALA A 290 -7.11 -17.17 10.33
N GLY A 291 -7.95 -17.91 9.62
CA GLY A 291 -8.71 -17.38 8.48
C GLY A 291 -9.72 -16.30 8.88
N GLN A 292 -10.32 -16.39 10.07
CA GLN A 292 -11.20 -15.34 10.61
C GLN A 292 -10.40 -14.08 10.96
N GLU A 293 -9.25 -14.23 11.61
CA GLU A 293 -8.36 -13.11 11.94
C GLU A 293 -7.82 -12.42 10.67
N GLN A 294 -7.38 -13.20 9.67
CA GLN A 294 -6.98 -12.68 8.37
C GLN A 294 -8.11 -11.90 7.68
N SER A 295 -9.35 -12.42 7.74
CA SER A 295 -10.51 -11.72 7.16
C SER A 295 -10.74 -10.36 7.83
N ALA A 296 -10.61 -10.28 9.15
CA ALA A 296 -10.71 -9.01 9.88
C ALA A 296 -9.58 -8.03 9.51
N GLY A 297 -8.34 -8.52 9.40
CA GLY A 297 -7.21 -7.69 8.97
C GLY A 297 -7.37 -7.18 7.53
N ILE A 298 -7.93 -8.00 6.63
CA ILE A 298 -8.25 -7.62 5.26
C ILE A 298 -9.32 -6.52 5.21
N GLU A 299 -10.32 -6.55 6.09
CA GLU A 299 -11.32 -5.46 6.17
C GLU A 299 -10.68 -4.14 6.60
N GLU A 300 -9.72 -4.17 7.52
CA GLU A 300 -8.98 -2.97 7.94
C GLU A 300 -8.13 -2.40 6.80
N VAL A 301 -7.43 -3.27 6.05
CA VAL A 301 -6.67 -2.85 4.86
C VAL A 301 -7.59 -2.27 3.79
N ASN A 302 -8.76 -2.86 3.55
CA ASN A 302 -9.75 -2.31 2.62
C ASN A 302 -10.20 -0.90 3.02
N ARG A 303 -10.45 -0.65 4.31
CA ARG A 303 -10.77 0.70 4.79
C ARG A 303 -9.63 1.69 4.53
N ALA A 304 -8.38 1.26 4.76
CA ALA A 304 -7.22 2.09 4.47
C ALA A 304 -7.09 2.42 2.98
N ILE A 305 -7.36 1.46 2.09
CA ILE A 305 -7.37 1.67 0.63
C ILE A 305 -8.46 2.69 0.25
N THR A 306 -9.68 2.56 0.77
CA THR A 306 -10.75 3.54 0.53
C THR A 306 -10.35 4.96 0.97
N GLN A 307 -9.72 5.08 2.14
CA GLN A 307 -9.23 6.39 2.61
C GLN A 307 -8.09 6.95 1.72
N MET A 308 -7.21 6.09 1.22
CA MET A 308 -6.17 6.50 0.26
C MET A 308 -6.77 6.94 -1.08
N ASP A 309 -7.84 6.29 -1.55
CA ASP A 309 -8.57 6.70 -2.75
C ASP A 309 -9.21 8.08 -2.57
N GLU A 310 -9.89 8.33 -1.45
CA GLU A 310 -10.44 9.65 -1.11
C GLU A 310 -9.36 10.75 -1.12
N MET A 311 -8.20 10.49 -0.50
CA MET A 311 -7.07 11.44 -0.53
C MET A 311 -6.50 11.63 -1.93
N THR A 312 -6.47 10.59 -2.75
CA THR A 312 -5.99 10.65 -4.14
C THR A 312 -6.93 11.52 -4.98
N GLN A 313 -8.25 11.37 -4.83
CA GLN A 313 -9.23 12.24 -5.46
C GLN A 313 -9.13 13.69 -4.98
N GLN A 314 -8.90 13.90 -3.68
CA GLN A 314 -8.69 15.23 -3.12
C GLN A 314 -7.42 15.89 -3.69
N ASN A 315 -6.34 15.13 -3.84
CA ASN A 315 -5.11 15.60 -4.48
C ASN A 315 -5.35 15.99 -5.93
N ALA A 316 -6.12 15.20 -6.69
CA ALA A 316 -6.47 15.55 -8.08
C ALA A 316 -7.24 16.89 -8.14
N ALA A 317 -8.21 17.09 -7.25
CA ALA A 317 -8.93 18.37 -7.16
C ALA A 317 -8.02 19.55 -6.76
N LEU A 318 -7.10 19.32 -5.81
CA LEU A 318 -6.12 20.32 -5.39
C LEU A 318 -5.15 20.68 -6.52
N VAL A 319 -4.73 19.70 -7.31
CA VAL A 319 -3.91 19.92 -8.51
C VAL A 319 -4.67 20.80 -9.49
N GLU A 320 -5.93 20.50 -9.81
CA GLU A 320 -6.70 21.32 -10.74
C GLU A 320 -6.87 22.77 -10.24
N GLN A 321 -7.14 22.94 -8.93
CA GLN A 321 -7.23 24.27 -8.30
C GLN A 321 -5.90 25.03 -8.33
N ALA A 322 -4.79 24.36 -8.03
CA ALA A 322 -3.46 24.96 -8.03
C ALA A 322 -3.01 25.36 -9.44
N ALA A 323 -3.37 24.58 -10.47
CA ALA A 323 -3.09 24.91 -11.87
C ALA A 323 -3.82 26.20 -12.27
N ALA A 324 -5.12 26.28 -11.97
CA ALA A 324 -5.92 27.47 -12.25
C ALA A 324 -5.41 28.72 -11.50
N ALA A 325 -4.96 28.55 -10.25
CA ALA A 325 -4.38 29.65 -9.47
C ALA A 325 -3.04 30.12 -10.05
N ALA A 326 -2.16 29.20 -10.46
CA ALA A 326 -0.89 29.52 -11.09
C ALA A 326 -1.07 30.27 -12.43
N GLU A 327 -2.01 29.81 -13.27
CA GLU A 327 -2.36 30.46 -14.53
C GLU A 327 -2.90 31.88 -14.29
N SER A 328 -3.79 32.06 -13.30
CA SER A 328 -4.30 33.39 -12.95
C SER A 328 -3.20 34.34 -12.47
N LEU A 329 -2.24 33.85 -11.66
CA LEU A 329 -1.10 34.64 -11.23
C LEU A 329 -0.18 35.02 -12.40
N GLU A 330 0.05 34.10 -13.33
CA GLU A 330 0.82 34.37 -14.56
C GLU A 330 0.14 35.45 -15.41
N GLU A 331 -1.18 35.37 -15.61
CA GLU A 331 -1.95 36.37 -16.34
C GLU A 331 -1.90 37.75 -15.66
N GLN A 332 -2.03 37.80 -14.33
CA GLN A 332 -1.91 39.04 -13.56
C GLN A 332 -0.50 39.65 -13.66
N ALA A 333 0.54 38.83 -13.57
CA ALA A 333 1.93 39.27 -13.73
C ALA A 333 2.18 39.81 -15.15
N ALA A 334 1.67 39.13 -16.18
CA ALA A 334 1.74 39.60 -17.56
C ALA A 334 0.93 40.89 -17.80
N GLY A 335 -0.21 41.05 -17.11
CA GLY A 335 -0.99 42.29 -17.09
C GLY A 335 -0.20 43.46 -16.52
N LEU A 336 0.38 43.29 -15.33
CA LEU A 336 1.22 44.30 -14.67
C LEU A 336 2.47 44.62 -15.51
N ALA A 337 3.15 43.61 -16.06
CA ALA A 337 4.31 43.80 -16.93
C ALA A 337 3.97 44.64 -18.18
N ARG A 338 2.77 44.45 -18.77
CA ARG A 338 2.28 45.29 -19.88
C ARG A 338 1.99 46.72 -19.48
N VAL A 339 1.46 46.96 -18.28
CA VAL A 339 1.21 48.33 -17.78
C VAL A 339 2.53 49.05 -17.53
N VAL A 340 3.50 48.36 -16.93
CA VAL A 340 4.80 48.92 -16.56
C VAL A 340 5.70 49.07 -17.79
N SER A 341 5.54 48.27 -18.84
CA SER A 341 6.32 48.41 -20.09
C SER A 341 6.01 49.67 -20.90
N ALA A 342 4.90 50.35 -20.62
CA ALA A 342 4.63 51.70 -21.13
C ALA A 342 5.67 52.72 -20.62
N PHE A 343 6.30 52.44 -19.46
CA PHE A 343 7.37 53.26 -18.92
C PHE A 343 8.74 52.75 -19.38
N LYS A 344 9.52 53.63 -20.02
CA LYS A 344 10.92 53.41 -20.37
C LYS A 344 11.81 53.90 -19.23
N LEU A 345 12.51 52.95 -18.62
CA LEU A 345 13.55 53.16 -17.61
C LEU A 345 14.92 53.38 -18.27
#